data_AF-A0A537G439-F1
#
_entry.id   AF-A0A537G439-F1
#
_cell.length_a   1.000
_cell.length_b   1.000
_cell.length_c   1.000
_cell.angle_alpha   90.00
_cell.angle_beta   90.00
_cell.angle_gamma   90.00
#
_symmetry.space_group_name_H-M   'P 1'
#
loop_
_entity.id
_entity.type
_entity.pdbx_description
1 polymer ?
#
loop_
_entity_poly.entity_id
_entity_poly.type
_entity_poly.pdbx_seq_one_letter_code
_entity_poly.pdbx_strand_id
1 'polypeptide(L)' 'MSPQRIICSKCGDLLYTGLELETPSEIIQRNGGYCPKCGKKLGFTIETLKIGPQTAPPTQ' A
#
# COMPACT_ATOMS: atom_id res chain seq x y z
N MET A 1 -17.49 4.05 -8.16
CA MET A 1 -16.80 2.82 -7.72
C MET A 1 -15.41 2.80 -8.34
N SER A 2 -14.36 2.70 -7.53
CA SER A 2 -12.98 2.53 -7.99
C SER A 2 -12.44 1.23 -7.37
N PRO A 3 -12.18 0.17 -8.15
CA PRO A 3 -11.74 -1.13 -7.66
C PRO A 3 -10.35 -1.10 -7.04
N GLN A 4 -9.47 -0.19 -7.45
CA GLN A 4 -8.12 -0.08 -6.92
C GLN A 4 -7.90 1.25 -6.20
N ARG A 5 -7.23 1.17 -5.03
CA ARG A 5 -6.79 2.31 -4.25
C ARG A 5 -5.41 2.02 -3.64
N ILE A 6 -4.46 2.92 -3.86
CA ILE A 6 -3.12 2.83 -3.25
C ILE A 6 -2.91 4.08 -2.40
N ILE A 7 -2.49 3.85 -1.15
CA ILE A 7 -2.36 4.88 -0.12
C ILE A 7 -0.97 4.84 0.50
N CYS A 8 -0.43 6.02 0.84
CA CYS A 8 0.85 6.13 1.51
C CYS A 8 0.74 5.57 2.94
N SER A 9 1.55 4.55 3.24
CA SER A 9 1.56 3.92 4.57
C SER A 9 2.02 4.81 5.72
N LYS A 10 2.65 5.97 5.46
CA LYS A 10 3.08 6.92 6.51
C LYS A 10 2.04 8.00 6.80
N CYS A 11 1.47 8.62 5.77
CA CYS A 11 0.63 9.81 5.93
C CYS A 11 -0.81 9.64 5.43
N GLY A 12 -1.17 8.47 4.91
CA GLY A 12 -2.52 8.16 4.41
C GLY A 12 -2.87 8.81 3.07
N ASP A 13 -1.94 9.51 2.44
CA ASP A 13 -2.19 10.20 1.17
C ASP A 13 -2.57 9.24 0.04
N LEU A 14 -3.49 9.68 -0.82
CA LEU A 14 -3.95 8.88 -1.96
C LEU A 14 -2.91 8.97 -3.10
N LEU A 15 -2.22 7.87 -3.36
CA LEU A 15 -1.22 7.79 -4.45
C LEU A 15 -1.85 7.38 -5.78
N TYR A 16 -2.92 6.58 -5.72
CA TYR A 16 -3.68 6.15 -6.90
C TYR A 16 -5.11 5.77 -6.55
N THR A 17 -6.04 6.09 -7.45
CA THR A 17 -7.40 5.53 -7.48
C THR A 17 -7.85 5.39 -8.92
N GLY A 18 -8.46 4.26 -9.28
CA GLY A 18 -8.87 4.02 -10.65
C GLY A 18 -9.63 2.71 -10.85
N LEU A 19 -10.19 2.59 -12.05
CA LEU A 19 -10.79 1.35 -12.58
C LEU A 19 -9.72 0.41 -13.14
N GLU A 20 -8.69 0.99 -13.77
CA GLU A 20 -7.56 0.25 -14.29
C GLU A 20 -6.69 -0.28 -13.14
N LEU A 21 -6.15 -1.48 -13.32
CA LEU A 21 -5.19 -2.06 -12.40
C LEU A 21 -3.80 -1.60 -12.79
N GLU A 22 -3.19 -0.77 -11.94
CA GLU A 22 -1.77 -0.42 -12.04
C GLU A 22 -0.97 -1.19 -11.00
N THR A 23 0.24 -1.60 -11.37
CA THR A 23 1.13 -2.28 -10.43
C THR A 23 1.72 -1.29 -9.42
N PRO A 24 2.06 -1.73 -8.20
CA PRO A 24 2.73 -0.87 -7.22
C PRO A 24 4.00 -0.22 -7.77
N SER A 25 4.76 -0.94 -8.61
CA SER A 25 5.99 -0.43 -9.23
C SER A 25 5.74 0.76 -10.16
N GLU A 26 4.70 0.72 -10.99
CA GLU A 26 4.32 1.84 -11.87
C GLU A 26 3.91 3.07 -11.07
N ILE A 27 3.10 2.88 -10.01
CA ILE A 27 2.70 3.98 -9.12
C ILE A 27 3.90 4.57 -8.39
N ILE A 28 4.86 3.75 -7.94
CA ILE A 28 6.11 4.20 -7.33
C ILE A 28 6.91 5.05 -8.33
N GLN A 29 7.07 4.56 -9.56
CA GLN A 29 7.83 5.26 -10.61
C GLN A 29 7.20 6.59 -10.99
N ARG A 30 5.86 6.66 -11.15
CA ARG A 30 5.12 7.89 -11.46
C ARG A 30 5.30 8.97 -10.39
N ASN A 31 5.45 8.56 -9.13
CA ASN A 31 5.70 9.45 -8.01
C ASN A 31 7.20 9.71 -7.76
N GLY A 32 8.08 9.32 -8.69
CA GLY A 32 9.53 9.53 -8.57
C GLY A 32 10.19 8.74 -7.43
N GLY A 33 9.55 7.67 -6.95
CA GLY A 33 10.03 6.87 -5.83
C GLY A 33 9.69 7.42 -4.45
N TYR A 34 8.98 8.54 -4.33
CA TYR A 34 8.67 9.18 -3.04
C TYR A 34 7.21 9.60 -2.94
N CYS A 35 6.66 9.63 -1.73
CA CYS A 35 5.33 10.17 -1.50
C CYS A 35 5.33 11.68 -1.74
N PRO A 36 4.47 12.21 -2.63
CA PRO A 36 4.46 13.64 -2.97
C PRO A 36 4.08 14.52 -1.77
N LYS A 37 3.29 13.99 -0.82
CA LYS A 37 2.85 14.74 0.36
C LYS A 37 3.85 14.75 1.53
N CYS A 38 4.51 13.63 1.82
CA CYS A 38 5.29 13.49 3.06
C CYS A 38 6.77 13.12 2.85
N GLY A 39 7.21 12.98 1.59
CA GLY A 39 8.59 12.66 1.22
C GLY A 39 9.06 11.25 1.59
N LYS A 40 8.19 10.38 2.09
CA LYS A 40 8.58 8.98 2.39
C LYS A 40 8.97 8.26 1.10
N LYS A 41 10.13 7.60 1.09
CA LYS A 41 10.51 6.68 0.02
C LYS A 41 9.47 5.57 -0.11
N LEU A 42 8.87 5.46 -1.28
CA LEU A 42 7.90 4.43 -1.59
C LEU A 42 8.64 3.14 -1.95
N GLY A 43 8.07 2.02 -1.53
CA GLY A 43 8.58 0.68 -1.82
C GLY A 43 7.44 -0.31 -1.76
N PHE A 44 7.62 -1.43 -2.46
CA PHE A 44 6.68 -2.54 -2.45
C PHE A 44 7.35 -3.74 -1.83
N THR A 45 6.68 -4.35 -0.84
CA THR A 45 7.11 -5.57 -0.18
C THR A 45 5.92 -6.51 -0.10
N ILE A 46 6.07 -7.74 -0.57
CA ILE A 46 5.08 -8.80 -0.35
C ILE A 46 5.31 -9.30 1.06
N GLU A 47 4.34 -9.10 1.95
CA GLU A 47 4.35 -9.79 3.23
C GLU A 47 4.18 -11.29 2.96
N THR A 48 5.20 -12.09 3.26
CA THR A 48 5.10 -13.54 3.22
C THR A 48 4.07 -13.96 4.25
N LEU A 49 3.08 -14.77 3.86
CA LEU A 49 2.07 -15.30 4.78
C LEU A 49 2.79 -16.06 5.91
N LYS A 50 2.78 -15.49 7.11
CA LYS A 50 3.27 -16.16 8.32
C LYS A 50 2.10 -16.84 9.01
N ILE A 51 2.01 -18.17 8.86
CA ILE A 51 1.07 -18.97 9.64
C ILE A 51 1.73 -19.26 10.98
N GLY A 52 1.23 -18.63 12.04
CA GLY A 52 1.60 -18.90 13.43
C GLY A 52 0.40 -19.39 14.23
N PRO A 53 0.63 -20.09 15.36
CA PRO A 53 -0.46 -20.45 16.27
C PRO A 53 -1.12 -19.17 16.81
N GLN A 54 -2.45 -19.12 16.79
CA GLN A 54 -3.22 -18.05 17.42
C GLN A 54 -3.12 -18.21 18.94
N THR A 55 -2.12 -17.59 19.58
CA THR A 55 -2.03 -17.54 21.03
C THR A 55 -2.92 -16.42 21.58
N ALA A 56 -4.22 -16.54 21.35
CA ALA A 56 -5.36 -15.95 22.07
C ALA A 56 -6.55 -15.84 21.11
N PRO A 57 -7.78 -16.20 21.54
CA PRO A 57 -8.98 -15.83 20.81
C PRO A 57 -9.08 -14.30 20.73
N PRO A 58 -9.51 -13.70 19.60
CA PRO A 58 -9.94 -12.32 19.60
C PRO A 58 -11.11 -12.18 20.59
N THR A 59 -10.95 -11.36 21.62
CA THR A 59 -12.04 -10.96 22.50
C THR A 59 -13.04 -10.19 21.63
N GLN A 60 -14.13 -10.87 21.24
CA GLN A 60 -15.35 -10.22 20.77
C GLN A 60 -16.14 -9.73 21.99
#